data_AF-A0A3C0HNG6-F1
#
_entry.id   AF-A0A3C0HNG6-F1
#
_cell.length_a   1.000
_cell.length_b   1.000
_cell.length_c   1.000
_cell.angle_alpha   90.00
_cell.angle_beta   90.00
_cell.angle_gamma   90.00
#
_symmetry.space_group_name_H-M   'P 1'
#
loop_
_entity.id
_entity.type
_entity.pdbx_description
1 polymer ?
#
loop_
_entity_poly.entity_id
_entity_poly.type
_entity_poly.pdbx_seq_one_letter_code
_entity_poly.pdbx_strand_id
1 'polypeptide(L)'
;MARPANEPAPFAGTFPTGIVMSATDTTRTRVRTNRSAQMVLGSFLAGVPALWWGYGTDIDTANVLRAGRSFFDGDYQLSRPPGNFPYEIAAYVLDSVGGAPLLVLSSMVAAAVALLLLAGLVRREGHDPLPVLAVVALSPWWWVASTSTGDYLVAVALVLGGAHARLVGRSFIAGVCFGLAIGIRASTVGLVGAWILAELWRNRSQLPMLLRVGGVTVAVGALCFVPAWLSADQSFAFVTTETQVTSLTTLVGRWGVKNLAFWGPFPLLVLAAWFFQ
;
A
#
# COMPACT_ATOMS: atom_id res chain seq x y z
N MET A 1 29.02 -40.12 -65.94
CA MET A 1 28.08 -39.02 -65.62
C MET A 1 28.48 -38.41 -64.29
N ALA A 2 28.68 -37.08 -64.29
CA ALA A 2 28.81 -36.13 -63.18
C ALA A 2 29.94 -36.26 -62.12
N ARG A 3 30.70 -35.16 -61.99
CA ARG A 3 31.59 -34.68 -60.90
C ARG A 3 30.97 -33.35 -60.39
N PRO A 4 31.42 -32.74 -59.28
CA PRO A 4 31.36 -33.13 -57.86
C PRO A 4 30.62 -32.03 -57.02
N ALA A 5 30.54 -32.12 -55.68
CA ALA A 5 30.72 -30.98 -54.73
C ALA A 5 30.20 -31.24 -53.29
N ASN A 6 31.00 -30.74 -52.34
CA ASN A 6 30.65 -30.16 -51.03
C ASN A 6 30.42 -31.06 -49.80
N GLU A 7 31.46 -31.16 -48.98
CA GLU A 7 31.32 -31.19 -47.51
C GLU A 7 30.64 -29.90 -47.00
N PRO A 8 29.80 -30.00 -45.95
CA PRO A 8 29.59 -28.91 -45.02
C PRO A 8 30.21 -29.19 -43.64
N ALA A 9 30.89 -28.17 -43.15
CA ALA A 9 31.46 -27.96 -41.83
C ALA A 9 30.48 -28.17 -40.65
N PRO A 10 31.00 -28.38 -39.41
CA PRO A 10 30.17 -28.49 -38.22
C PRO A 10 29.39 -27.20 -37.96
N PHE A 11 28.08 -27.33 -37.73
CA PHE A 11 27.22 -26.21 -37.34
C PHE A 11 27.64 -25.67 -35.97
N ALA A 12 28.42 -24.59 -36.00
CA ALA A 12 28.58 -23.65 -34.91
C ALA A 12 27.25 -22.86 -34.77
N GLY A 13 26.37 -23.35 -33.91
CA GLY A 13 25.24 -22.57 -33.39
C GLY A 13 25.64 -21.91 -32.08
N THR A 14 26.07 -20.66 -32.15
CA THR A 14 26.27 -19.80 -30.97
C THR A 14 24.93 -19.58 -30.26
N PHE A 15 24.73 -20.25 -29.13
CA PHE A 15 23.77 -19.79 -28.13
C PHE A 15 24.28 -18.45 -27.59
N PRO A 16 23.44 -17.40 -27.45
CA PRO A 16 23.81 -16.24 -26.65
C PRO A 16 23.72 -16.64 -25.17
N THR A 17 24.67 -17.45 -24.72
CA THR A 17 25.02 -17.60 -23.31
C THR A 17 25.79 -16.37 -22.88
N GLY A 18 25.24 -15.65 -21.90
CA GLY A 18 25.99 -14.65 -21.15
C GLY A 18 25.53 -13.23 -21.42
N ILE A 19 24.47 -12.81 -20.72
CA ILE A 19 24.50 -11.46 -20.15
C ILE A 19 25.65 -11.51 -19.14
N VAL A 20 26.86 -11.16 -19.58
CA VAL A 20 28.00 -10.95 -18.68
C VAL A 20 27.68 -9.69 -17.89
N MET A 21 27.01 -9.87 -16.75
CA MET A 21 26.75 -8.82 -15.80
C MET A 21 28.10 -8.39 -15.22
N SER A 22 28.59 -7.22 -15.62
CA SER A 22 29.90 -6.73 -15.18
C SER A 22 29.97 -6.63 -13.66
N ALA A 23 31.17 -6.83 -13.07
CA ALA A 23 31.43 -6.61 -11.64
C ALA A 23 31.02 -5.20 -11.17
N THR A 24 31.09 -4.21 -12.07
CA THR A 24 30.59 -2.85 -11.83
C THR A 24 29.06 -2.77 -11.74
N ASP A 25 28.34 -3.62 -12.46
CA ASP A 25 26.88 -3.63 -12.51
C ASP A 25 26.28 -4.34 -11.29
N THR A 26 26.93 -5.41 -10.83
CA THR A 26 26.63 -6.06 -9.54
C THR A 26 26.92 -5.14 -8.37
N THR A 27 28.04 -4.41 -8.38
CA THR A 27 28.40 -3.46 -7.31
C THR A 27 27.42 -2.28 -7.26
N ARG A 28 27.06 -1.69 -8.41
CA ARG A 28 26.07 -0.59 -8.49
C ARG A 28 24.69 -1.03 -8.01
N THR A 29 24.22 -2.21 -8.42
CA THR A 29 22.94 -2.76 -7.99
C THR A 29 22.90 -3.02 -6.48
N ARG A 30 24.00 -3.53 -5.91
CA ARG A 30 24.15 -3.75 -4.46
C ARG A 30 24.15 -2.44 -3.68
N VAL A 31 24.87 -1.42 -4.14
CA VAL A 31 24.93 -0.09 -3.50
C VAL A 31 23.56 0.60 -3.53
N ARG A 32 22.83 0.55 -4.66
CA ARG A 32 21.47 1.12 -4.76
C ARG A 32 20.49 0.43 -3.81
N THR A 33 20.52 -0.89 -3.76
CA THR A 33 19.67 -1.69 -2.86
C THR A 33 19.94 -1.34 -1.39
N ASN A 34 21.21 -1.10 -1.04
CA ASN A 34 21.60 -0.70 0.30
C ASN A 34 21.04 0.70 0.67
N ARG A 35 21.08 1.68 -0.24
CA ARG A 35 20.53 3.02 0.01
C ARG A 35 19.02 3.02 0.22
N SER A 36 18.27 2.22 -0.55
CA SER A 36 16.82 2.10 -0.35
C SER A 36 16.48 1.48 1.00
N ALA A 37 17.23 0.44 1.41
CA ALA A 37 17.05 -0.18 2.73
C ALA A 37 17.42 0.80 3.86
N GLN A 38 18.50 1.57 3.69
CA GLN A 38 18.89 2.63 4.61
C GLN A 38 17.83 3.72 4.74
N MET A 39 17.17 4.11 3.65
CA MET A 39 16.05 5.08 3.70
C MET A 39 14.88 4.54 4.52
N VAL A 40 14.48 3.28 4.29
CA VAL A 40 13.40 2.65 5.08
C VAL A 40 13.77 2.55 6.55
N LEU A 41 14.97 2.05 6.84
CA LEU A 41 15.46 1.90 8.21
C LEU A 41 15.60 3.27 8.89
N GLY A 42 16.16 4.26 8.21
CA GLY A 42 16.29 5.62 8.70
C GLY A 42 14.94 6.26 8.99
N SER A 43 13.96 6.10 8.10
CA SER A 43 12.59 6.55 8.33
C SER A 43 11.95 5.88 9.54
N PHE A 44 12.10 4.56 9.68
CA PHE A 44 11.58 3.83 10.84
C PHE A 44 12.24 4.28 12.16
N LEU A 45 13.57 4.35 12.20
CA LEU A 45 14.32 4.72 13.40
C LEU A 45 14.06 6.16 13.83
N ALA A 46 13.92 7.09 12.88
CA ALA A 46 13.60 8.48 13.20
C ALA A 46 12.16 8.66 13.74
N GLY A 47 11.26 7.70 13.50
CA GLY A 47 9.91 7.68 14.10
C GLY A 47 9.87 7.13 15.53
N VAL A 48 10.91 6.46 16.01
CA VAL A 48 10.94 5.80 17.34
C VAL A 48 10.60 6.74 18.50
N PRO A 49 11.07 8.00 18.55
CA PRO A 49 10.65 8.93 19.61
C PRO A 49 9.13 9.12 19.71
N ALA A 50 8.38 8.92 18.63
CA ALA A 50 6.93 9.07 18.62
C ALA A 50 6.18 8.02 19.45
N LEU A 51 6.82 6.90 19.78
CA LEU A 51 6.24 5.88 20.67
C LEU A 51 5.88 6.45 22.06
N TRP A 52 6.49 7.58 22.45
CA TRP A 52 6.21 8.27 23.71
C TRP A 52 5.25 9.47 23.59
N TRP A 53 4.71 9.75 22.40
CA TRP A 53 3.75 10.86 22.18
C TRP A 53 2.29 10.46 22.41
N GLY A 54 2.02 9.25 22.91
CA GLY A 54 0.67 8.72 23.03
C GLY A 54 0.15 8.24 21.67
N TYR A 55 -1.14 8.47 21.39
CA TYR A 55 -1.80 7.95 20.19
C TYR A 55 -1.53 8.76 18.90
N GLY A 56 -0.65 9.76 18.98
CA GLY A 56 -0.38 10.67 17.87
C GLY A 56 -1.54 11.63 17.60
N THR A 57 -1.70 12.06 16.35
CA THR A 57 -2.62 13.15 15.97
C THR A 57 -3.91 12.68 15.31
N ASP A 58 -4.20 11.38 15.32
CA ASP A 58 -5.44 10.87 14.71
C ASP A 58 -6.62 11.16 15.64
N ILE A 59 -7.64 11.84 15.10
CA ILE A 59 -8.82 12.27 15.86
C ILE A 59 -9.79 11.10 16.11
N ASP A 60 -9.70 10.03 15.31
CA ASP A 60 -10.65 8.92 15.35
C ASP A 60 -10.23 7.82 16.34
N THR A 61 -9.04 7.91 16.94
CA THR A 61 -8.49 6.82 17.77
C THR A 61 -9.42 6.40 18.89
N ALA A 62 -9.99 7.35 19.63
CA ALA A 62 -10.90 7.05 20.72
C ALA A 62 -12.15 6.29 20.21
N ASN A 63 -12.66 6.67 19.04
CA ASN A 63 -13.80 6.00 18.40
C ASN A 63 -13.43 4.60 17.92
N VAL A 64 -12.23 4.41 17.37
CA VAL A 64 -11.71 3.11 16.93
C VAL A 64 -11.57 2.15 18.12
N LEU A 65 -10.99 2.60 19.23
CA LEU A 65 -10.84 1.78 20.44
C LEU A 65 -12.18 1.47 21.11
N ARG A 66 -13.11 2.44 21.12
CA ARG A 66 -14.49 2.23 21.58
C ARG A 66 -15.20 1.19 20.73
N ALA A 67 -15.08 1.28 19.40
CA ALA A 67 -15.70 0.33 18.47
C ALA A 67 -15.18 -1.10 18.71
N GLY A 68 -13.86 -1.26 18.79
CA GLY A 68 -13.24 -2.55 19.10
C GLY A 68 -13.72 -3.11 20.44
N ARG A 69 -13.78 -2.29 21.50
CA ARG A 69 -14.32 -2.72 22.80
C ARG A 69 -15.79 -3.15 22.72
N SER A 70 -16.63 -2.34 22.09
CA SER A 70 -18.07 -2.60 21.97
C SER A 70 -18.38 -3.90 21.22
N PHE A 71 -17.53 -4.31 20.27
CA PHE A 71 -17.63 -5.63 19.65
C PHE A 71 -17.45 -6.76 20.66
N PHE A 72 -16.44 -6.68 21.53
CA PHE A 72 -16.19 -7.68 22.57
C PHE A 72 -17.26 -7.66 23.68
N ASP A 73 -17.88 -6.51 23.92
CA ASP A 73 -19.01 -6.37 24.84
C ASP A 73 -20.33 -6.89 24.26
N GLY A 74 -20.38 -7.21 22.95
CA GLY A 74 -21.54 -7.76 22.27
C GLY A 74 -22.53 -6.74 21.71
N ASP A 75 -22.26 -5.44 21.85
CA ASP A 75 -23.05 -4.32 21.32
C ASP A 75 -22.19 -3.48 20.37
N TYR A 76 -21.85 -4.05 19.21
CA TYR A 76 -20.91 -3.42 18.29
C TYR A 76 -21.43 -2.07 17.77
N GLN A 77 -20.64 -1.02 18.03
CA GLN A 77 -20.88 0.33 17.56
C GLN A 77 -19.73 0.77 16.66
N LEU A 78 -20.06 1.31 15.48
CA LEU A 78 -19.05 1.74 14.52
C LEU A 78 -18.16 2.86 15.07
N SER A 79 -16.89 2.88 14.67
CA SER A 79 -16.01 4.01 14.95
C SER A 79 -16.38 5.24 14.10
N ARG A 80 -16.65 4.99 12.81
CA ARG A 80 -17.11 5.94 11.80
C ARG A 80 -17.74 5.19 10.64
N PRO A 81 -18.76 5.72 9.95
CA PRO A 81 -19.28 5.18 8.69
C PRO A 81 -18.21 5.10 7.57
N PRO A 82 -18.17 4.04 6.72
CA PRO A 82 -18.97 2.82 6.71
C PRO A 82 -18.43 1.68 7.61
N GLY A 83 -17.61 2.01 8.60
CA GLY A 83 -16.93 1.06 9.48
C GLY A 83 -15.51 0.76 9.02
N ASN A 84 -14.67 0.38 9.98
CA ASN A 84 -13.28 -0.01 9.77
C ASN A 84 -12.97 -1.28 10.59
N PHE A 85 -13.85 -2.27 10.47
CA PHE A 85 -13.94 -3.38 11.41
C PHE A 85 -12.61 -4.13 11.63
N PRO A 86 -11.86 -4.56 10.58
CA PRO A 86 -10.62 -5.28 10.80
C PRO A 86 -9.58 -4.47 11.58
N TYR A 87 -9.54 -3.15 11.37
CA TYR A 87 -8.63 -2.27 12.11
C TYR A 87 -9.13 -1.98 13.52
N GLU A 88 -10.44 -1.79 13.73
CA GLU A 88 -11.02 -1.56 15.06
C GLU A 88 -10.69 -2.70 16.01
N ILE A 89 -10.84 -3.94 15.55
CA ILE A 89 -10.47 -5.13 16.33
C ILE A 89 -8.95 -5.19 16.56
N ALA A 90 -8.15 -5.02 15.51
CA ALA A 90 -6.70 -5.07 15.63
C ALA A 90 -6.15 -3.98 16.57
N ALA A 91 -6.65 -2.75 16.43
CA ALA A 91 -6.26 -1.61 17.25
C ALA A 91 -6.65 -1.83 18.72
N TYR A 92 -7.88 -2.27 19.00
CA TYR A 92 -8.27 -2.56 20.38
C TYR A 92 -7.44 -3.69 21.01
N VAL A 93 -7.16 -4.76 20.27
CA VAL A 93 -6.31 -5.85 20.77
C VAL A 93 -4.89 -5.35 21.07
N LEU A 94 -4.27 -4.60 20.15
CA LEU A 94 -2.94 -4.02 20.39
C LEU A 94 -2.95 -3.06 21.59
N ASP A 95 -4.02 -2.29 21.76
CA ASP A 95 -4.14 -1.31 22.83
C ASP A 95 -4.27 -1.99 24.18
N SER A 96 -5.08 -3.04 24.26
CA SER A 96 -5.25 -3.84 25.46
C SER A 96 -3.96 -4.52 25.96
N VAL A 97 -3.01 -4.77 25.06
CA VAL A 97 -1.74 -5.44 25.36
C VAL A 97 -0.62 -4.44 25.67
N GLY A 98 -0.50 -3.37 24.89
CA GLY A 98 0.67 -2.48 24.94
C GLY A 98 0.35 -0.99 24.85
N GLY A 99 -0.94 -0.62 24.87
CA GLY A 99 -1.41 0.75 24.79
C GLY A 99 -0.97 1.49 23.52
N ALA A 100 -0.98 2.81 23.62
CA ALA A 100 -0.52 3.73 22.57
C ALA A 100 0.83 3.36 21.91
N PRO A 101 1.91 3.02 22.66
CA PRO A 101 3.19 2.67 22.03
C PRO A 101 3.08 1.50 21.05
N LEU A 102 2.30 0.47 21.37
CA LEU A 102 2.17 -0.70 20.50
C LEU A 102 1.35 -0.38 19.25
N LEU A 103 0.32 0.48 19.35
CA LEU A 103 -0.42 0.94 18.18
C LEU A 103 0.44 1.79 17.26
N VAL A 104 1.18 2.76 17.80
CA VAL A 104 2.08 3.60 17.01
C VAL A 104 3.16 2.75 16.35
N LEU A 105 3.75 1.80 17.08
CA LEU A 105 4.70 0.85 16.53
C LEU A 105 4.10 0.05 15.37
N SER A 106 2.85 -0.40 15.49
CA SER A 106 2.17 -1.12 14.40
C SER A 106 2.02 -0.26 13.13
N SER A 107 1.73 1.04 13.28
CA SER A 107 1.65 1.98 12.17
C SER A 107 3.03 2.22 11.53
N MET A 108 4.07 2.37 12.35
CA MET A 108 5.46 2.49 11.88
C MET A 108 5.93 1.23 11.12
N VAL A 109 5.57 0.04 11.61
CA VAL A 109 5.86 -1.23 10.92
C VAL A 109 5.11 -1.30 9.58
N ALA A 110 3.82 -0.94 9.57
CA ALA A 110 3.04 -0.87 8.32
C ALA A 110 3.65 0.12 7.32
N ALA A 111 4.12 1.28 7.79
CA ALA A 111 4.85 2.27 7.00
C ALA A 111 6.11 1.66 6.36
N ALA A 112 6.96 1.03 7.16
CA ALA A 112 8.19 0.41 6.68
C ALA A 112 7.90 -0.70 5.65
N VAL A 113 6.91 -1.56 5.92
CA VAL A 113 6.45 -2.61 5.01
C VAL A 113 5.94 -2.01 3.70
N ALA A 114 5.15 -0.94 3.75
CA ALA A 114 4.67 -0.24 2.56
C ALA A 114 5.84 0.30 1.71
N LEU A 115 6.85 0.94 2.31
CA LEU A 115 8.03 1.41 1.58
C LEU A 115 8.83 0.25 0.95
N LEU A 116 8.99 -0.86 1.66
CA LEU A 116 9.69 -2.04 1.12
C LEU A 116 8.96 -2.64 -0.08
N LEU A 117 7.62 -2.76 0.02
CA LEU A 117 6.78 -3.26 -1.06
C LEU A 117 6.81 -2.31 -2.26
N LEU A 118 6.68 -1.01 -2.03
CA LEU A 118 6.80 0.02 -3.07
C LEU A 118 8.17 -0.07 -3.76
N ALA A 119 9.25 -0.19 -3.00
CA ALA A 119 10.59 -0.36 -3.55
C ALA A 119 10.70 -1.63 -4.41
N GLY A 120 10.08 -2.73 -3.97
CA GLY A 120 9.98 -3.97 -4.73
C GLY A 120 9.25 -3.79 -6.06
N LEU A 121 8.12 -3.09 -6.06
CA LEU A 121 7.34 -2.80 -7.27
C LEU A 121 8.13 -1.91 -8.25
N VAL A 122 8.72 -0.81 -7.78
CA VAL A 122 9.51 0.10 -8.62
C VAL A 122 10.73 -0.62 -9.25
N ARG A 123 11.40 -1.48 -8.48
CA ARG A 123 12.50 -2.31 -9.00
C ARG A 123 12.06 -3.29 -10.06
N ARG A 124 10.87 -3.88 -9.92
CA ARG A 124 10.31 -4.81 -10.92
C ARG A 124 10.02 -4.13 -12.25
N GLU A 125 9.68 -2.86 -12.23
CA GLU A 125 9.53 -2.02 -13.43
C GLU A 125 10.88 -1.51 -13.97
N GLY A 126 12.01 -1.94 -13.40
CA GLY A 126 13.36 -1.61 -13.90
C GLY A 126 13.89 -0.25 -13.43
N HIS A 127 13.24 0.39 -12.46
CA HIS A 127 13.63 1.72 -11.97
C HIS A 127 14.33 1.66 -10.60
N ASP A 128 15.17 2.66 -10.32
CA ASP A 128 15.75 2.85 -8.99
C ASP A 128 14.64 3.33 -8.03
N PRO A 129 14.36 2.61 -6.93
CA PRO A 129 13.30 2.99 -6.00
C PRO A 129 13.66 4.21 -5.15
N LEU A 130 14.95 4.55 -4.99
CA LEU A 130 15.38 5.58 -4.04
C LEU A 130 14.69 6.95 -4.23
N PRO A 131 14.53 7.51 -5.44
CA PRO A 131 13.85 8.80 -5.62
C PRO A 131 12.38 8.74 -5.20
N VAL A 132 11.68 7.66 -5.52
CA VAL A 132 10.28 7.45 -5.13
C VAL A 132 10.17 7.34 -3.61
N LEU A 133 11.05 6.56 -2.98
CA LEU A 133 11.08 6.43 -1.52
C LEU A 133 11.42 7.75 -0.84
N ALA A 134 12.33 8.56 -1.40
CA ALA A 134 12.69 9.85 -0.84
C ALA A 134 11.49 10.82 -0.86
N VAL A 135 10.76 10.91 -1.97
CA VAL A 135 9.55 11.75 -2.07
C VAL A 135 8.51 11.33 -1.03
N VAL A 136 8.31 10.03 -0.84
CA VAL A 136 7.33 9.50 0.11
C VAL A 136 7.80 9.69 1.55
N ALA A 137 8.99 9.20 1.91
CA ALA A 137 9.50 9.19 3.28
C ALA A 137 9.87 10.59 3.81
N LEU A 138 10.17 11.56 2.94
CA LEU A 138 10.40 12.95 3.36
C LEU A 138 9.11 13.78 3.40
N SER A 139 7.98 13.23 2.96
CA SER A 139 6.69 13.93 3.04
C SER A 139 6.25 14.08 4.50
N PRO A 140 5.87 15.28 4.96
CA PRO A 140 5.36 15.46 6.32
C PRO A 140 4.11 14.62 6.59
N TRP A 141 3.30 14.36 5.56
CA TRP A 141 2.11 13.53 5.66
C TRP A 141 2.42 12.05 5.89
N TRP A 142 3.55 11.58 5.36
CA TRP A 142 4.03 10.23 5.65
C TRP A 142 4.38 10.09 7.12
N TRP A 143 5.09 11.08 7.68
CA TRP A 143 5.44 11.11 9.10
C TRP A 143 4.20 11.12 9.98
N VAL A 144 3.29 12.09 9.75
CA VAL A 144 2.03 12.19 10.50
C VAL A 144 1.27 10.86 10.49
N ALA A 145 1.13 10.21 9.33
CA ALA A 145 0.43 8.93 9.23
C ALA A 145 1.20 7.76 9.89
N SER A 146 2.53 7.77 9.83
CA SER A 146 3.38 6.70 10.38
C SER A 146 3.52 6.75 11.90
N THR A 147 3.33 7.93 12.48
CA THR A 147 3.43 8.17 13.92
C THR A 147 2.05 8.44 14.55
N SER A 148 0.97 8.10 13.86
CA SER A 148 -0.39 8.15 14.38
C SER A 148 -1.06 6.79 14.30
N THR A 149 -2.10 6.59 15.10
CA THR A 149 -2.91 5.37 15.12
C THR A 149 -4.03 5.41 14.07
N GLY A 150 -3.69 5.90 12.87
CA GLY A 150 -4.58 5.89 11.72
C GLY A 150 -4.51 4.59 10.93
N ASP A 151 -5.60 4.28 10.24
CA ASP A 151 -5.76 3.08 9.41
C ASP A 151 -5.05 3.17 8.04
N TYR A 152 -4.59 4.36 7.66
CA TYR A 152 -4.07 4.70 6.34
C TYR A 152 -2.92 3.79 5.90
N LEU A 153 -1.87 3.67 6.71
CA LEU A 153 -0.65 2.95 6.30
C LEU A 153 -0.82 1.44 6.35
N VAL A 154 -1.68 0.92 7.24
CA VAL A 154 -2.09 -0.48 7.23
C VAL A 154 -2.80 -0.80 5.92
N ALA A 155 -3.77 0.03 5.53
CA ALA A 155 -4.50 -0.14 4.27
C ALA A 155 -3.56 -0.02 3.04
N VAL A 156 -2.65 0.96 3.01
CA VAL A 156 -1.67 1.11 1.92
C VAL A 156 -0.72 -0.08 1.85
N ALA A 157 -0.20 -0.56 2.98
CA ALA A 157 0.65 -1.74 3.03
C ALA A 157 -0.08 -2.97 2.46
N LEU A 158 -1.37 -3.14 2.76
CA LEU A 158 -2.19 -4.22 2.22
C LEU A 158 -2.44 -4.07 0.71
N VAL A 159 -2.68 -2.86 0.19
CA VAL A 159 -2.80 -2.64 -1.26
C VAL A 159 -1.49 -3.00 -1.97
N LEU A 160 -0.36 -2.49 -1.49
CA LEU A 160 0.95 -2.79 -2.07
C LEU A 160 1.31 -4.27 -1.92
N GLY A 161 0.90 -4.88 -0.80
CA GLY A 161 1.08 -6.30 -0.52
C GLY A 161 0.26 -7.16 -1.47
N GLY A 162 -0.97 -6.76 -1.78
CA GLY A 162 -1.83 -7.42 -2.75
C GLY A 162 -1.25 -7.37 -4.16
N ALA A 163 -0.80 -6.19 -4.60
CA ALA A 163 -0.10 -6.01 -5.86
C ALA A 163 1.16 -6.88 -5.94
N HIS A 164 1.99 -6.87 -4.89
CA HIS A 164 3.20 -7.69 -4.83
C HIS A 164 2.87 -9.19 -4.86
N ALA A 165 1.92 -9.67 -4.05
CA ALA A 165 1.48 -11.06 -4.00
C ALA A 165 1.00 -11.57 -5.36
N ARG A 166 0.27 -10.72 -6.09
CA ARG A 166 -0.20 -11.04 -7.43
C ARG A 166 0.94 -11.15 -8.44
N LEU A 167 1.95 -10.30 -8.36
CA LEU A 167 3.13 -10.37 -9.23
C LEU A 167 4.00 -11.62 -8.98
N VAL A 168 3.92 -12.24 -7.79
CA VAL A 168 4.55 -13.55 -7.49
C VAL A 168 3.59 -14.74 -7.69
N GLY A 169 2.46 -14.53 -8.38
CA GLY A 169 1.52 -15.61 -8.73
C GLY A 169 0.58 -16.06 -7.61
N ARG A 170 0.53 -15.34 -6.47
CA ARG A 170 -0.32 -15.69 -5.32
C ARG A 170 -1.65 -14.95 -5.37
N SER A 171 -2.49 -15.28 -6.35
CA SER A 171 -3.76 -14.57 -6.63
C SER A 171 -4.75 -14.56 -5.47
N PHE A 172 -4.85 -15.65 -4.70
CA PHE A 172 -5.74 -15.69 -3.53
C PHE A 172 -5.30 -14.70 -2.45
N ILE A 173 -4.02 -14.71 -2.10
CA ILE A 173 -3.45 -13.77 -1.12
C ILE A 173 -3.63 -12.33 -1.60
N ALA A 174 -3.44 -12.08 -2.89
CA ALA A 174 -3.68 -10.76 -3.46
C ALA A 174 -5.12 -10.27 -3.22
N GLY A 175 -6.11 -11.12 -3.50
CA GLY A 175 -7.51 -10.81 -3.24
C GLY A 175 -7.81 -10.59 -1.76
N VAL A 176 -7.23 -11.40 -0.86
CA VAL A 176 -7.38 -11.22 0.59
C VAL A 176 -6.81 -9.87 1.03
N CYS A 177 -5.58 -9.55 0.62
CA CYS A 177 -4.95 -8.27 0.96
C CYS A 177 -5.77 -7.08 0.43
N PHE A 178 -6.22 -7.13 -0.82
CA PHE A 178 -7.06 -6.08 -1.38
C PHE A 178 -8.42 -5.96 -0.68
N GLY A 179 -9.07 -7.07 -0.37
CA GLY A 179 -10.34 -7.09 0.35
C GLY A 179 -10.20 -6.52 1.77
N LEU A 180 -9.16 -6.90 2.50
CA LEU A 180 -8.85 -6.35 3.82
C LEU A 180 -8.49 -4.86 3.74
N ALA A 181 -7.76 -4.41 2.71
CA ALA A 181 -7.48 -2.99 2.51
C ALA A 181 -8.77 -2.17 2.35
N ILE A 182 -9.74 -2.69 1.58
CA ILE A 182 -11.06 -2.06 1.39
C ILE A 182 -11.87 -2.10 2.69
N GLY A 183 -11.86 -3.23 3.40
CA GLY A 183 -12.55 -3.38 4.67
C GLY A 183 -12.00 -2.49 5.79
N ILE A 184 -10.69 -2.22 5.77
CA ILE A 184 -10.05 -1.26 6.65
C ILE A 184 -10.39 0.17 6.20
N ARG A 185 -10.24 0.42 4.91
CA ARG A 185 -10.44 1.74 4.35
C ARG A 185 -11.15 1.66 3.01
N ALA A 186 -12.45 1.90 3.03
CA ALA A 186 -13.32 1.78 1.85
C ALA A 186 -12.79 2.59 0.64
N SER A 187 -12.18 3.75 0.88
CA SER A 187 -11.60 4.58 -0.19
C SER A 187 -10.48 3.91 -0.99
N THR A 188 -9.86 2.84 -0.47
CA THR A 188 -8.84 2.08 -1.21
C THR A 188 -9.42 1.28 -2.37
N VAL A 189 -10.74 1.13 -2.47
CA VAL A 189 -11.40 0.53 -3.64
C VAL A 189 -10.96 1.20 -4.94
N GLY A 190 -10.74 2.53 -4.92
CA GLY A 190 -10.23 3.27 -6.06
C GLY A 190 -8.81 2.87 -6.45
N LEU A 191 -7.91 2.68 -5.48
CA LEU A 191 -6.54 2.23 -5.72
C LEU A 191 -6.49 0.79 -6.24
N VAL A 192 -7.25 -0.11 -5.62
CA VAL A 192 -7.36 -1.51 -6.04
C VAL A 192 -7.95 -1.59 -7.45
N GLY A 193 -9.01 -0.85 -7.73
CA GLY A 193 -9.63 -0.77 -9.06
C GLY A 193 -8.67 -0.25 -10.12
N ALA A 194 -7.99 0.86 -9.84
CA ALA A 194 -6.98 1.43 -10.74
C ALA A 194 -5.86 0.42 -11.04
N TRP A 195 -5.38 -0.31 -10.02
CA TRP A 195 -4.36 -1.32 -10.20
C TRP A 195 -4.84 -2.51 -11.07
N ILE A 196 -6.04 -3.04 -10.82
CA ILE A 196 -6.63 -4.11 -11.64
C ILE A 196 -6.83 -3.66 -13.09
N LEU A 197 -7.30 -2.42 -13.30
CA LEU A 197 -7.48 -1.85 -14.63
C LEU A 197 -6.14 -1.68 -15.37
N ALA A 198 -5.09 -1.25 -14.66
CA ALA A 198 -3.75 -1.12 -15.23
C ALA A 198 -3.20 -2.49 -15.68
N GLU A 199 -3.35 -3.54 -14.87
CA GLU A 199 -2.95 -4.90 -15.25
C GLU A 199 -3.74 -5.43 -16.45
N LEU A 200 -5.05 -5.17 -16.49
CA LEU A 200 -5.90 -5.58 -17.60
C LEU A 200 -5.52 -4.83 -18.90
N TRP A 201 -5.20 -3.54 -18.79
CA TRP A 201 -4.72 -2.73 -19.92
C TRP A 201 -3.40 -3.26 -20.47
N ARG A 202 -2.47 -3.64 -19.59
CA ARG A 202 -1.16 -4.18 -19.95
C ARG A 202 -1.26 -5.54 -20.64
N ASN A 203 -2.12 -6.44 -20.15
CA ASN A 203 -2.28 -7.75 -20.77
C ASN A 203 -3.66 -8.38 -20.52
N ARG A 204 -4.50 -8.35 -21.55
CA ARG A 204 -5.87 -8.90 -21.47
C ARG A 204 -5.93 -10.41 -21.25
N SER A 205 -4.88 -11.17 -21.56
CA SER A 205 -4.88 -12.62 -21.29
C SER A 205 -4.93 -12.97 -19.80
N GLN A 206 -4.66 -11.99 -18.93
CA GLN A 206 -4.72 -12.15 -17.48
C GLN A 206 -6.13 -12.05 -16.90
N LEU A 207 -7.15 -11.76 -17.73
CA LEU A 207 -8.53 -11.55 -17.29
C LEU A 207 -9.07 -12.65 -16.36
N PRO A 208 -8.98 -13.97 -16.68
CA PRO A 208 -9.53 -15.01 -15.81
C PRO A 208 -8.91 -15.02 -14.40
N MET A 209 -7.61 -14.72 -14.32
CA MET A 209 -6.90 -14.62 -13.05
C MET A 209 -7.30 -13.34 -12.29
N LEU A 210 -7.44 -12.20 -12.97
CA LEU A 210 -7.89 -10.96 -12.36
C LEU A 210 -9.33 -11.05 -11.86
N LEU A 211 -10.20 -11.81 -12.54
CA LEU A 211 -11.54 -12.11 -12.05
C LEU A 211 -11.51 -12.92 -10.75
N ARG A 212 -10.59 -13.88 -10.60
CA ARG A 212 -10.41 -14.61 -9.33
C ARG A 212 -9.93 -13.68 -8.21
N VAL A 213 -8.96 -12.81 -8.49
CA VAL A 213 -8.48 -11.80 -7.53
C VAL A 213 -9.65 -10.90 -7.13
N GLY A 214 -10.38 -10.34 -8.10
CA GLY A 214 -11.54 -9.49 -7.88
C GLY A 214 -12.64 -10.18 -7.09
N GLY A 215 -12.95 -11.44 -7.39
CA GLY A 215 -13.93 -12.23 -6.64
C GLY A 215 -13.56 -12.41 -5.17
N VAL A 216 -12.29 -12.76 -4.89
CA VAL A 216 -11.79 -12.86 -3.50
C VAL A 216 -11.78 -11.49 -2.82
N THR A 217 -11.36 -10.43 -3.51
CA THR A 217 -11.39 -9.05 -3.02
C THR A 217 -12.80 -8.65 -2.60
N VAL A 218 -13.80 -8.89 -3.45
CA VAL A 218 -15.20 -8.55 -3.17
C VAL A 218 -15.73 -9.38 -1.99
N ALA A 219 -15.46 -10.69 -1.97
CA ALA A 219 -15.90 -11.55 -0.88
C ALA A 219 -15.31 -11.12 0.47
N VAL A 220 -14.00 -10.94 0.55
CA VAL A 220 -13.30 -10.53 1.79
C VAL A 220 -13.69 -9.11 2.18
N GLY A 221 -13.75 -8.18 1.23
CA GLY A 221 -14.19 -6.81 1.48
C GLY A 221 -15.61 -6.74 2.01
N ALA A 222 -16.55 -7.47 1.41
CA ALA A 222 -17.94 -7.54 1.88
C ALA A 222 -18.04 -8.13 3.29
N LEU A 223 -17.28 -9.19 3.59
CA LEU A 223 -17.24 -9.79 4.92
C LEU A 223 -16.79 -8.79 6.00
N CYS A 224 -15.90 -7.86 5.68
CA CYS A 224 -15.46 -6.83 6.62
C CYS A 224 -16.58 -5.84 7.00
N PHE A 225 -17.60 -5.67 6.15
CA PHE A 225 -18.74 -4.78 6.40
C PHE A 225 -19.94 -5.51 7.05
N VAL A 226 -19.88 -6.83 7.23
CA VAL A 226 -20.97 -7.59 7.88
C VAL A 226 -21.27 -7.07 9.29
N PRO A 227 -20.29 -6.80 10.17
CA PRO A 227 -20.58 -6.26 11.50
C PRO A 227 -21.26 -4.90 11.45
N ALA A 228 -20.82 -4.01 10.55
CA ALA A 228 -21.43 -2.70 10.31
C ALA A 228 -22.88 -2.82 9.83
N TRP A 229 -23.14 -3.74 8.89
CA TRP A 229 -24.47 -4.03 8.38
C TRP A 229 -25.40 -4.58 9.47
N LEU A 230 -24.91 -5.48 10.33
CA LEU A 230 -25.68 -6.01 11.46
C LEU A 230 -25.97 -4.93 12.51
N SER A 231 -25.01 -4.07 12.84
CA SER A 231 -25.23 -2.94 13.76
C SER A 231 -26.18 -1.87 13.21
N ALA A 232 -26.41 -1.86 11.90
CA ALA A 232 -27.33 -0.96 11.23
C ALA A 232 -28.68 -1.64 10.93
N ASP A 233 -29.10 -2.61 11.75
CA ASP A 233 -30.35 -3.36 11.60
C ASP A 233 -30.53 -3.94 10.19
N GLN A 234 -29.45 -4.48 9.63
CA GLN A 234 -29.43 -5.07 8.28
C GLN A 234 -29.78 -4.07 7.17
N SER A 235 -29.58 -2.77 7.40
CA SER A 235 -29.80 -1.71 6.43
C SER A 235 -28.48 -1.14 5.89
N PHE A 236 -28.57 -0.29 4.85
CA PHE A 236 -27.43 0.48 4.34
C PHE A 236 -27.20 1.80 5.10
N ALA A 237 -27.82 2.00 6.27
CA ALA A 237 -27.64 3.22 7.07
C ALA A 237 -26.20 3.42 7.56
N PHE A 238 -25.40 2.34 7.63
CA PHE A 238 -23.98 2.46 7.90
C PHE A 238 -23.19 3.13 6.76
N VAL A 239 -23.71 3.16 5.52
CA VAL A 239 -23.06 3.81 4.37
C VAL A 239 -23.47 5.28 4.30
N THR A 240 -23.11 6.03 5.34
CA THR A 240 -23.35 7.48 5.42
C THR A 240 -22.02 8.23 5.45
N THR A 241 -22.06 9.54 5.20
CA THR A 241 -20.88 10.40 5.29
C THR A 241 -21.10 11.38 6.42
N GLU A 242 -20.20 11.44 7.39
CA GLU A 242 -20.29 12.40 8.50
C GLU A 242 -20.13 13.85 8.00
N THR A 243 -19.38 14.06 6.92
CA THR A 243 -19.29 15.37 6.29
C THR A 243 -20.46 15.60 5.35
N GLN A 244 -21.32 16.57 5.68
CA GLN A 244 -22.26 17.13 4.71
C GLN A 244 -21.47 17.80 3.58
N VAL A 245 -21.31 17.10 2.47
CA VAL A 245 -20.75 17.68 1.25
C VAL A 245 -21.86 18.51 0.62
N THR A 246 -21.80 19.82 0.82
CA THR A 246 -22.88 20.74 0.42
C THR A 246 -22.78 21.17 -1.05
N SER A 247 -21.61 21.07 -1.70
CA SER A 247 -21.46 21.41 -3.13
C SER A 247 -20.23 20.77 -3.80
N LEU A 248 -20.28 20.66 -5.14
CA LEU A 248 -19.15 20.23 -5.97
C LEU A 248 -17.94 21.18 -5.82
N THR A 249 -18.19 22.49 -5.67
CA THR A 249 -17.15 23.50 -5.44
C THR A 249 -16.39 23.21 -4.15
N THR A 250 -17.08 22.81 -3.09
CA THR A 250 -16.45 22.41 -1.82
C THR A 250 -15.58 21.15 -2.00
N LEU A 251 -16.02 20.18 -2.80
CA LEU A 251 -15.21 19.00 -3.11
C LEU A 251 -13.93 19.36 -3.89
N VAL A 252 -14.06 20.14 -4.96
CA VAL A 252 -12.93 20.58 -5.78
C VAL A 252 -11.97 21.44 -4.98
N GLY A 253 -12.48 22.37 -4.16
CA GLY A 253 -11.68 23.20 -3.27
C GLY A 253 -10.91 22.37 -2.24
N ARG A 254 -11.58 21.42 -1.57
CA ARG A 254 -10.92 20.49 -0.63
C ARG A 254 -9.88 19.63 -1.32
N TRP A 255 -10.16 19.13 -2.53
CA TRP A 255 -9.20 18.39 -3.33
C TRP A 255 -7.98 19.26 -3.68
N GLY A 256 -8.20 20.48 -4.17
CA GLY A 256 -7.13 21.40 -4.56
C GLY A 256 -6.23 21.78 -3.39
N VAL A 257 -6.81 22.19 -2.26
CA VAL A 257 -6.05 22.53 -1.05
C VAL A 257 -5.28 21.34 -0.51
N LYS A 258 -5.88 20.15 -0.43
CA LYS A 258 -5.20 18.94 0.04
C LYS A 258 -4.06 18.54 -0.89
N ASN A 259 -4.26 18.62 -2.21
CA ASN A 259 -3.20 18.31 -3.18
C ASN A 259 -2.09 19.36 -3.14
N LEU A 260 -2.41 20.65 -3.01
CA LEU A 260 -1.38 21.69 -2.86
C LEU A 260 -0.58 21.52 -1.56
N ALA A 261 -1.25 21.14 -0.47
CA ALA A 261 -0.59 20.86 0.80
C ALA A 261 0.24 19.57 0.76
N PHE A 262 -0.19 18.57 0.00
CA PHE A 262 0.51 17.29 -0.16
C PHE A 262 1.69 17.39 -1.15
N TRP A 263 1.47 17.99 -2.33
CA TRP A 263 2.41 18.12 -3.42
C TRP A 263 3.22 19.43 -3.42
N GLY A 264 3.02 20.30 -2.42
CA GLY A 264 3.50 21.69 -2.39
C GLY A 264 5.03 21.88 -2.43
N PRO A 265 5.60 22.81 -1.64
CA PRO A 265 7.00 23.19 -1.83
C PRO A 265 7.99 22.02 -1.66
N PHE A 266 7.69 21.02 -0.83
CA PHE A 266 8.62 19.94 -0.53
C PHE A 266 8.90 19.00 -1.73
N PRO A 267 7.91 18.38 -2.39
CA PRO A 267 8.17 17.58 -3.61
C PRO A 267 8.80 18.41 -4.73
N LEU A 268 8.40 19.67 -4.90
CA LEU A 268 8.98 20.58 -5.88
C LEU A 268 10.46 20.89 -5.57
N LEU A 269 10.83 21.06 -4.30
CA LEU A 269 12.22 21.26 -3.88
C LEU A 269 13.07 19.99 -4.05
N VAL A 270 12.51 18.81 -3.75
CA VAL A 270 13.20 17.53 -3.97
C VAL A 270 13.41 17.28 -5.47
N LEU A 271 12.40 17.54 -6.30
CA LEU A 271 12.52 17.44 -7.76
C LEU A 271 13.51 18.48 -8.30
N ALA A 272 13.46 19.73 -7.85
CA ALA A 272 14.39 20.77 -8.26
C ALA A 272 15.84 20.40 -7.89
N ALA A 273 16.10 20.02 -6.64
CA ALA A 273 17.41 19.59 -6.17
C ALA A 273 17.95 18.38 -6.95
N TRP A 274 17.05 17.52 -7.48
CA TRP A 274 17.43 16.39 -8.32
C TRP A 274 17.72 16.78 -9.77
N PHE A 275 16.92 17.67 -10.37
CA PHE A 275 17.15 18.14 -11.74
C PHE A 275 18.40 19.02 -11.89
N PHE A 276 18.89 19.61 -10.78
CA PHE A 276 20.09 20.44 -10.76
C PHE A 276 21.36 19.69 -10.28
N GLN A 277 21.34 18.35 -10.24
CA GLN A 277 22.51 17.47 -10.06
C GLN A 277 22.94 16.83 -11.37
#